data_AF-A0A9N8W0K0-F1
#
_entry.id   AF-A0A9N8W0K0-F1
#
_cell.length_a   1.000
_cell.length_b   1.000
_cell.length_c   1.000
_cell.angle_alpha   90.00
_cell.angle_beta   90.00
_cell.angle_gamma   90.00
#
_symmetry.space_group_name_H-M   'P 1'
#
loop_
_entity.id
_entity.type
_entity.pdbx_description
1 polymer ?
#
loop_
_entity_poly.entity_id
_entity_poly.type
_entity_poly.pdbx_seq_one_letter_code
_entity_poly.pdbx_strand_id
1 'polypeptide(L)'
;MSTRQRKNLPNINQRIRKFRVKSSHIGRKLIDGNPITSYLIEKLHLIGYQYYNDKSTSFAELRVEGITRTFWIHKEFLVLQSNFFHEIFNDKNIGTVIDITVPSPGTFESILEYLYDGNEEKWYDTFTTENWHSVWENISYLELGSKARAICISFCENQIN
;
A
#
# COMPACT_ATOMS: atom_id res chain seq x y z
N MET A 1 55.52 9.24 -7.31
CA MET A 1 54.81 7.94 -7.38
C MET A 1 53.89 7.80 -6.18
N SER A 2 52.63 7.50 -6.45
CA SER A 2 51.59 6.92 -5.58
C SER A 2 51.02 7.71 -4.39
N THR A 3 49.98 8.48 -4.71
CA THR A 3 48.84 8.87 -3.87
C THR A 3 48.08 7.62 -3.40
N ARG A 4 47.92 7.40 -2.08
CA ARG A 4 46.97 6.39 -1.55
C ARG A 4 45.63 7.05 -1.22
N GLN A 5 44.64 6.62 -1.97
CA GLN A 5 43.24 7.04 -1.95
C GLN A 5 42.58 6.74 -0.59
N ARG A 6 41.91 7.75 -0.03
CA ARG A 6 40.87 7.56 0.99
C ARG A 6 39.74 6.77 0.33
N LYS A 7 39.47 5.56 0.82
CA LYS A 7 38.27 4.80 0.45
C LYS A 7 37.06 5.55 1.00
N ASN A 8 36.29 6.17 0.12
CA ASN A 8 34.99 6.75 0.44
C ASN A 8 34.06 5.63 0.94
N LEU A 9 33.68 5.67 2.21
CA LEU A 9 32.52 4.92 2.69
C LEU A 9 31.27 5.51 2.04
N PRO A 10 30.36 4.68 1.49
CA PRO A 10 29.12 5.19 0.91
C PRO A 10 28.27 5.88 1.97
N ASN A 11 27.85 7.10 1.64
CA ASN A 11 27.04 7.99 2.45
C ASN A 11 25.65 7.36 2.68
N ILE A 12 25.34 7.04 3.94
CA ILE A 12 24.08 6.43 4.42
C ILE A 12 22.84 7.30 4.06
N ASN A 13 23.03 8.57 3.68
CA ASN A 13 21.96 9.51 3.37
C ASN A 13 21.35 9.38 1.96
N GLN A 14 21.66 8.32 1.18
CA GLN A 14 21.23 8.22 -0.22
C GLN A 14 19.93 7.45 -0.47
N ARG A 15 19.18 6.97 0.55
CA ARG A 15 18.03 6.08 0.29
C ARG A 15 16.77 6.26 1.14
N ILE A 16 16.42 7.50 1.49
CA ILE A 16 15.05 7.78 1.95
C ILE A 16 14.49 8.91 1.08
N ARG A 17 13.97 8.54 -0.10
CA ARG A 17 13.12 9.45 -0.89
C ARG A 17 11.78 9.51 -0.18
N LYS A 18 11.53 10.58 0.59
CA LYS A 18 10.17 10.93 1.03
C LYS A 18 9.34 11.24 -0.23
N PHE A 19 8.59 10.26 -0.71
CA PHE A 19 7.69 10.44 -1.84
C PHE A 19 6.55 11.38 -1.41
N ARG A 20 6.62 12.64 -1.84
CA ARG A 20 5.48 13.56 -1.77
C ARG A 20 4.68 13.37 -3.06
N VAL A 21 3.62 12.57 -2.96
CA VAL A 21 2.69 12.20 -4.05
C VAL A 21 2.12 13.46 -4.71
N LYS A 22 2.18 13.53 -6.05
CA LYS A 22 1.46 14.54 -6.83
C LYS A 22 0.22 13.87 -7.43
N SER A 23 -0.90 13.96 -6.72
CA SER A 23 -2.19 13.41 -7.16
C SER A 23 -2.50 13.71 -8.64
N SER A 24 -2.47 12.67 -9.49
CA SER A 24 -2.83 12.73 -10.90
C SER A 24 -4.29 12.30 -11.13
N HIS A 25 -5.00 12.98 -12.04
CA HIS A 25 -6.42 12.67 -12.33
C HIS A 25 -6.62 11.34 -13.05
N ILE A 26 -5.57 10.82 -13.71
CA ILE A 26 -5.63 9.57 -14.49
C ILE A 26 -5.73 8.35 -13.56
N GLY A 27 -5.03 8.36 -12.43
CA GLY A 27 -5.07 7.25 -11.46
C GLY A 27 -6.46 7.04 -10.86
N ARG A 28 -7.15 8.13 -10.47
CA ARG A 28 -8.52 8.04 -9.90
C ARG A 28 -9.51 7.31 -10.81
N LYS A 29 -9.38 7.45 -12.13
CA LYS A 29 -10.27 6.80 -13.11
C LYS A 29 -9.97 5.30 -13.29
N LEU A 30 -8.75 4.84 -12.95
CA LEU A 30 -8.41 3.43 -12.99
C LEU A 30 -9.03 2.69 -11.79
N ILE A 31 -9.11 3.36 -10.64
CA ILE A 31 -9.52 2.76 -9.36
C ILE A 31 -11.05 2.78 -9.21
N ASP A 32 -11.71 3.88 -9.57
CA ASP A 32 -13.15 4.06 -9.35
C ASP A 32 -13.92 4.19 -10.67
N GLY A 33 -15.02 3.43 -10.80
CA GLY A 33 -15.99 3.58 -11.87
C GLY A 33 -15.63 2.96 -13.22
N ASN A 34 -14.52 2.20 -13.30
CA ASN A 34 -14.17 1.40 -14.49
C ASN A 34 -14.61 -0.07 -14.31
N PRO A 35 -15.61 -0.56 -15.08
CA PRO A 35 -16.08 -1.94 -14.96
C PRO A 35 -15.00 -3.00 -15.18
N ILE A 36 -14.01 -2.72 -16.04
CA ILE A 36 -12.92 -3.65 -16.33
C ILE A 36 -12.00 -3.78 -15.11
N THR A 37 -11.67 -2.67 -14.45
CA THR A 37 -10.84 -2.71 -13.25
C THR A 37 -11.56 -3.44 -12.12
N SER A 38 -12.86 -3.16 -11.90
CA SER A 38 -13.65 -3.86 -10.89
C SER A 38 -13.66 -5.38 -11.11
N TYR A 39 -13.90 -5.82 -12.35
CA TYR A 39 -13.86 -7.25 -12.69
C TYR A 39 -12.48 -7.87 -12.43
N LEU A 40 -11.39 -7.16 -12.78
CA LEU A 40 -10.04 -7.66 -12.56
C LEU A 40 -9.71 -7.77 -11.07
N ILE A 41 -10.08 -6.77 -10.26
CA ILE A 41 -9.90 -6.79 -8.80
C ILE A 41 -10.64 -8.00 -8.20
N GLU A 42 -11.90 -8.24 -8.59
CA GLU A 42 -12.67 -9.40 -8.12
C GLU A 42 -11.97 -10.73 -8.45
N LYS A 43 -11.37 -10.85 -9.65
CA LYS A 43 -10.61 -12.04 -10.02
C LYS A 43 -9.31 -12.20 -9.24
N LEU A 44 -8.63 -11.09 -8.93
CA LEU A 44 -7.43 -11.11 -8.10
C LEU A 44 -7.77 -11.52 -6.66
N HIS A 45 -8.86 -11.00 -6.08
CA HIS A 45 -9.29 -11.35 -4.72
C HIS A 45 -9.55 -12.85 -4.53
N LEU A 46 -10.08 -13.54 -5.55
CA LEU A 46 -10.29 -15.01 -5.51
C LEU A 46 -8.99 -15.81 -5.32
N ILE A 47 -7.85 -15.28 -5.76
CA ILE A 47 -6.55 -15.95 -5.68
C ILE A 47 -5.60 -15.28 -4.68
N GLY A 48 -6.00 -14.16 -4.07
CA GLY A 48 -5.12 -13.31 -3.28
C GLY A 48 -4.48 -14.01 -2.08
N TYR A 49 -5.17 -14.95 -1.46
CA TYR A 49 -4.62 -15.74 -0.35
C TYR A 49 -3.37 -16.55 -0.72
N GLN A 50 -3.20 -16.91 -2.01
CA GLN A 50 -2.04 -17.64 -2.50
C GLN A 50 -0.81 -16.72 -2.68
N TYR A 51 -1.06 -15.43 -2.91
CA TYR A 51 -0.03 -14.43 -3.22
C TYR A 51 0.29 -13.53 -2.04
N TYR A 52 -0.60 -13.42 -1.05
CA TYR A 52 -0.37 -12.57 0.11
C TYR A 52 0.92 -12.97 0.82
N ASN A 53 1.89 -12.06 0.81
CA ASN A 53 3.21 -12.25 1.37
C ASN A 53 4.00 -13.46 0.78
N ASP A 54 3.66 -13.94 -0.42
CA ASP A 54 4.46 -14.95 -1.12
C ASP A 54 5.73 -14.31 -1.69
N LYS A 55 6.88 -14.76 -1.19
CA LYS A 55 8.18 -14.31 -1.66
C LYS A 55 8.49 -14.79 -3.07
N SER A 56 8.02 -15.98 -3.46
CA SER A 56 8.49 -16.67 -4.65
C SER A 56 8.07 -15.99 -5.95
N THR A 57 6.91 -15.34 -5.94
CA THR A 57 6.34 -14.63 -7.10
C THR A 57 6.30 -13.10 -6.92
N SER A 58 6.77 -12.59 -5.79
CA SER A 58 6.72 -11.17 -5.46
C SER A 58 7.48 -10.27 -6.42
N PHE A 59 6.93 -9.08 -6.63
CA PHE A 59 7.58 -8.00 -7.36
C PHE A 59 8.68 -7.34 -6.50
N ALA A 60 8.41 -7.09 -5.23
CA ALA A 60 9.33 -6.39 -4.33
C ALA A 60 9.10 -6.74 -2.86
N GLU A 61 10.12 -6.47 -2.05
CA GLU A 61 10.04 -6.38 -0.59
C GLU A 61 9.60 -4.95 -0.21
N LEU A 62 8.46 -4.83 0.48
CA LEU A 62 7.98 -3.59 1.07
C LEU A 62 8.37 -3.51 2.55
N ARG A 63 8.96 -2.38 2.93
CA ARG A 63 9.31 -2.02 4.30
C ARG A 63 8.53 -0.79 4.69
N VAL A 64 7.90 -0.84 5.86
CA VAL A 64 7.07 0.25 6.36
C VAL A 64 7.69 0.76 7.65
N GLU A 65 8.03 2.04 7.69
CA GLU A 65 8.54 2.66 8.90
C GLU A 65 7.55 2.48 10.07
N GLY A 66 8.03 1.99 11.21
CA GLY A 66 7.19 1.65 12.37
C GLY A 66 6.69 0.21 12.39
N ILE A 67 6.95 -0.60 11.35
CA ILE A 67 6.65 -2.04 11.33
C ILE A 67 7.97 -2.82 11.24
N THR A 68 8.16 -3.80 12.14
CA THR A 68 9.42 -4.56 12.20
C THR A 68 9.52 -5.60 11.07
N ARG A 69 8.39 -6.19 10.67
CA ARG A 69 8.35 -7.17 9.58
C ARG A 69 8.28 -6.49 8.21
N THR A 70 8.66 -7.24 7.18
CA THR A 70 8.56 -6.83 5.78
C THR A 70 7.42 -7.56 5.09
N PHE A 71 7.03 -7.08 3.91
CA PHE A 71 5.94 -7.65 3.12
C PHE A 71 6.40 -7.94 1.69
N TRP A 72 6.13 -9.14 1.19
CA TRP A 72 6.35 -9.48 -0.21
C TRP A 72 5.14 -9.07 -1.03
N ILE A 73 5.30 -8.07 -1.88
CA ILE A 73 4.19 -7.39 -2.57
C ILE A 73 4.18 -7.67 -4.08
N HIS A 74 2.99 -7.58 -4.66
CA HIS A 74 2.66 -7.87 -6.05
C HIS A 74 1.96 -6.65 -6.64
N LYS A 75 2.41 -6.17 -7.79
CA LYS A 75 1.96 -4.87 -8.32
C LYS A 75 0.47 -4.85 -8.59
N GLU A 76 -0.02 -5.91 -9.21
CA GLU A 76 -1.36 -6.04 -9.78
C GLU A 76 -2.43 -5.85 -8.69
N PHE A 77 -2.20 -6.40 -7.51
CA PHE A 77 -3.08 -6.24 -6.35
C PHE A 77 -3.12 -4.80 -5.85
N LEU A 78 -2.00 -4.08 -5.88
CA LEU A 78 -1.90 -2.76 -5.26
C LEU A 78 -2.28 -1.63 -6.22
N VAL A 79 -1.78 -1.62 -7.46
CA VAL A 79 -1.94 -0.48 -8.38
C VAL A 79 -3.37 -0.30 -8.89
N LEU A 80 -4.19 -1.36 -8.88
CA LEU A 80 -5.60 -1.29 -9.27
C LEU A 80 -6.47 -0.68 -8.19
N GLN A 81 -5.98 -0.64 -6.95
CA GLN A 81 -6.75 -0.25 -5.76
C GLN A 81 -6.18 0.98 -5.05
N SER A 82 -4.98 1.45 -5.42
CA SER A 82 -4.25 2.54 -4.77
C SER A 82 -3.47 3.41 -5.76
N ASN A 83 -3.76 4.72 -5.78
CA ASN A 83 -3.00 5.65 -6.63
C ASN A 83 -1.57 5.83 -6.11
N PHE A 84 -1.39 5.77 -4.78
CA PHE A 84 -0.09 5.82 -4.15
C PHE A 84 0.83 4.75 -4.71
N PHE A 85 0.39 3.48 -4.70
CA PHE A 85 1.19 2.38 -5.25
C PHE A 85 1.35 2.47 -6.77
N HIS A 86 0.31 2.93 -7.49
CA HIS A 86 0.43 3.20 -8.93
C HIS A 86 1.52 4.24 -9.24
N GLU A 87 1.62 5.33 -8.47
CA GLU A 87 2.65 6.36 -8.67
C GLU A 87 4.06 5.83 -8.36
N ILE A 88 4.21 5.14 -7.23
CA ILE A 88 5.53 4.67 -6.76
C ILE A 88 6.09 3.60 -7.69
N PHE A 89 5.26 2.67 -8.17
CA PHE A 89 5.71 1.58 -9.03
C PHE A 89 5.97 2.03 -10.48
N ASN A 90 5.59 3.26 -10.83
CA ASN A 90 5.92 3.91 -12.10
C ASN A 90 7.25 4.69 -12.05
N ASP A 91 7.92 4.81 -10.90
CA ASP A 91 9.29 5.36 -10.86
C ASP A 91 10.24 4.39 -11.59
N LYS A 92 10.94 4.88 -12.62
CA LYS A 92 11.91 4.10 -13.40
C LYS A 92 13.09 3.57 -12.58
N ASN A 93 13.32 4.15 -11.39
CA ASN A 93 14.38 3.76 -10.48
C ASN A 93 13.87 2.89 -9.32
N ILE A 94 12.62 2.40 -9.40
CA ILE A 94 12.06 1.55 -8.36
C ILE A 94 12.90 0.27 -8.24
N GLY A 95 13.38 0.01 -7.03
CA GLY A 95 14.16 -1.18 -6.72
C GLY A 95 13.26 -2.36 -6.31
N THR A 96 13.91 -3.49 -6.00
CA THR A 96 13.25 -4.68 -5.43
C THR A 96 13.04 -4.58 -3.91
N VAL A 97 13.51 -3.51 -3.28
CA VAL A 97 13.24 -3.14 -1.89
C VAL A 97 12.67 -1.73 -1.91
N ILE A 98 11.49 -1.56 -1.32
CA ILE A 98 10.73 -0.32 -1.32
C ILE A 98 10.46 0.07 0.13
N ASP A 99 10.95 1.23 0.53
CA ASP A 99 10.71 1.79 1.86
C ASP A 99 9.62 2.86 1.77
N ILE A 100 8.58 2.74 2.60
CA ILE A 100 7.50 3.73 2.72
C ILE A 100 7.27 4.14 4.17
N THR A 101 6.66 5.30 4.33
CA THR A 101 6.09 5.76 5.60
C THR A 101 4.57 5.79 5.43
N VAL A 102 3.83 5.46 6.47
CA VAL A 102 2.36 5.60 6.50
C VAL A 102 1.95 6.35 7.77
N PRO A 103 0.82 7.07 7.77
CA PRO A 103 0.35 7.81 8.94
C PRO A 103 0.22 6.96 10.20
N SER A 104 -0.34 5.76 10.06
CA SER A 104 -0.63 4.87 11.18
C SER A 104 -0.15 3.44 10.91
N PRO A 105 1.12 3.10 11.21
CA PRO A 105 1.70 1.79 10.87
C PRO A 105 0.91 0.60 11.43
N GLY A 106 0.32 0.74 12.62
CA GLY A 106 -0.43 -0.33 13.30
C GLY A 106 -1.66 -0.83 12.54
N THR A 107 -2.22 -0.05 11.60
CA THR A 107 -3.39 -0.45 10.80
C THR A 107 -3.04 -0.79 9.34
N PHE A 108 -1.77 -0.65 8.95
CA PHE A 108 -1.37 -0.87 7.56
C PHE A 108 -1.46 -2.33 7.13
N GLU A 109 -1.12 -3.26 8.02
CA GLU A 109 -1.07 -4.68 7.71
C GLU A 109 -2.45 -5.25 7.33
N SER A 110 -3.50 -4.88 8.08
CA SER A 110 -4.87 -5.31 7.77
C SER A 110 -5.37 -4.69 6.47
N ILE A 111 -4.98 -3.44 6.17
CA ILE A 111 -5.23 -2.81 4.87
C ILE A 111 -4.55 -3.59 3.75
N LEU A 112 -3.27 -3.93 3.91
CA LEU A 112 -2.53 -4.65 2.89
C LEU A 112 -3.16 -6.02 2.63
N GLU A 113 -3.55 -6.74 3.69
CA GLU A 113 -4.24 -8.03 3.57
C GLU A 113 -5.57 -7.90 2.81
N TYR A 114 -6.38 -6.89 3.14
CA TYR A 114 -7.63 -6.59 2.43
C TYR A 114 -7.41 -6.33 0.93
N LEU A 115 -6.34 -5.64 0.56
CA LEU A 115 -6.02 -5.42 -0.87
C LEU A 115 -5.75 -6.74 -1.61
N TYR A 116 -5.35 -7.81 -0.91
CA TYR A 116 -5.16 -9.13 -1.49
C TYR A 116 -6.42 -9.97 -1.53
N ASP A 117 -7.09 -10.16 -0.39
CA ASP A 117 -8.19 -11.12 -0.28
C ASP A 117 -9.58 -10.50 -0.53
N GLY A 118 -9.68 -9.17 -0.52
CA GLY A 118 -10.94 -8.45 -0.71
C GLY A 118 -11.97 -8.70 0.39
N ASN A 119 -11.57 -9.29 1.52
CA ASN A 119 -12.50 -9.71 2.56
C ASN A 119 -12.94 -8.51 3.40
N GLU A 120 -14.06 -7.90 2.99
CA GLU A 120 -14.62 -6.70 3.61
C GLU A 120 -15.00 -6.94 5.08
N GLU A 121 -15.64 -8.08 5.38
CA GLU A 121 -16.06 -8.45 6.75
C GLU A 121 -14.85 -8.59 7.68
N LYS A 122 -13.85 -9.38 7.27
CA LYS A 122 -12.62 -9.58 8.05
C LYS A 122 -11.88 -8.28 8.30
N TRP A 123 -11.81 -7.40 7.30
CA TRP A 123 -11.14 -6.12 7.47
C TRP A 123 -11.93 -5.18 8.38
N TYR A 124 -13.26 -5.14 8.23
CA TYR A 124 -14.17 -4.38 9.09
C TYR A 124 -14.05 -4.81 10.56
N ASP A 125 -13.94 -6.11 10.83
CA ASP A 125 -13.77 -6.65 12.18
C ASP A 125 -12.46 -6.18 12.87
N THR A 126 -11.50 -5.65 12.11
CA THR A 126 -10.28 -5.04 12.70
C THR A 126 -10.51 -3.63 13.23
N PHE A 127 -11.67 -3.02 12.94
CA PHE A 127 -11.95 -1.64 13.31
C PHE A 127 -12.47 -1.57 14.75
N THR A 128 -12.05 -0.53 15.44
CA THR A 128 -12.43 -0.22 16.82
C THR A 128 -12.70 1.28 16.91
N THR A 129 -13.41 1.70 17.94
CA THR A 129 -13.64 3.12 18.25
C THR A 129 -12.34 3.92 18.40
N GLU A 130 -11.24 3.25 18.77
CA GLU A 130 -9.93 3.86 18.98
C GLU A 130 -9.07 3.94 17.71
N ASN A 131 -9.20 2.97 16.78
CA ASN A 131 -8.31 2.87 15.61
C ASN A 131 -8.94 3.28 14.27
N TRP A 132 -10.26 3.46 14.17
CA TRP A 132 -10.90 3.71 12.86
C TRP A 132 -10.39 4.98 12.19
N HIS A 133 -10.05 6.02 12.97
CA HIS A 133 -9.45 7.25 12.44
C HIS A 133 -8.06 6.97 11.82
N SER A 134 -7.25 6.15 12.49
CA SER A 134 -5.95 5.69 11.97
C SER A 134 -6.09 4.87 10.68
N VAL A 135 -7.14 4.05 10.57
CA VAL A 135 -7.47 3.36 9.31
C VAL A 135 -7.80 4.39 8.21
N TRP A 136 -8.65 5.37 8.51
CA TRP A 136 -9.04 6.42 7.56
C TRP A 136 -7.87 7.25 7.05
N GLU A 137 -6.92 7.60 7.92
CA GLU A 137 -5.69 8.30 7.54
C GLU A 137 -4.87 7.51 6.54
N ASN A 138 -4.71 6.20 6.77
CA ASN A 138 -4.00 5.32 5.83
C ASN A 138 -4.77 5.16 4.52
N ILE A 139 -6.10 4.98 4.53
CA ILE A 139 -6.94 4.93 3.32
C ILE A 139 -6.74 6.20 2.48
N SER A 140 -6.72 7.36 3.15
CA SER A 140 -6.54 8.66 2.50
C SER A 140 -5.12 8.83 1.95
N TYR A 141 -4.11 8.47 2.73
CA TYR A 141 -2.70 8.56 2.34
C TYR A 141 -2.33 7.62 1.18
N LEU A 142 -2.81 6.38 1.24
CA LEU A 142 -2.62 5.38 0.18
C LEU A 142 -3.52 5.66 -1.03
N GLU A 143 -4.39 6.68 -0.95
CA GLU A 143 -5.37 7.02 -1.98
C GLU A 143 -6.15 5.78 -2.46
N LEU A 144 -6.72 5.02 -1.51
CA LEU A 144 -7.50 3.83 -1.84
C LEU A 144 -8.85 4.21 -2.48
N GLY A 145 -9.38 3.26 -3.25
CA GLY A 145 -10.65 3.38 -3.97
C GLY A 145 -11.89 3.51 -3.08
N SER A 146 -13.00 3.83 -3.73
CA SER A 146 -14.32 4.06 -3.13
C SER A 146 -14.82 2.92 -2.26
N LYS A 147 -14.59 1.65 -2.64
CA LYS A 147 -14.97 0.48 -1.81
C LYS A 147 -14.33 0.52 -0.42
N ALA A 148 -13.02 0.74 -0.36
CA ALA A 148 -12.29 0.81 0.91
C ALA A 148 -12.79 1.96 1.80
N ARG A 149 -13.08 3.12 1.18
CA ARG A 149 -13.66 4.28 1.88
C ARG A 149 -15.05 3.99 2.42
N ALA A 150 -15.89 3.32 1.65
CA ALA A 150 -17.25 2.98 2.05
C ALA A 150 -17.26 2.10 3.31
N ILE A 151 -16.38 1.10 3.41
CA ILE A 151 -16.25 0.23 4.59
C ILE A 151 -15.95 1.07 5.86
N CYS A 152 -15.01 2.01 5.76
CA CYS A 152 -14.66 2.90 6.87
C CYS A 152 -15.77 3.89 7.24
N ILE A 153 -16.51 4.41 6.26
CA ILE A 153 -17.67 5.28 6.48
C ILE A 153 -18.78 4.50 7.19
N SER A 154 -19.10 3.29 6.74
CA SER A 154 -20.12 2.42 7.36
C SER A 154 -19.78 2.11 8.82
N PHE A 155 -18.51 1.94 9.17
CA PHE A 155 -18.11 1.77 10.57
C PHE A 155 -18.41 3.04 11.39
N CYS A 156 -18.01 4.21 10.89
CA CYS A 156 -18.23 5.49 11.56
C CYS A 156 -19.73 5.76 11.80
N GLU A 157 -20.57 5.53 10.78
CA GLU A 157 -22.02 5.70 10.89
C GLU A 157 -22.64 4.76 11.93
N ASN A 158 -22.15 3.52 12.02
CA ASN A 158 -22.59 2.55 13.02
C ASN A 158 -22.16 2.89 14.46
N GLN A 159 -21.18 3.78 14.67
CA GLN A 159 -20.81 4.25 16.01
C GLN A 159 -21.66 5.44 16.48
N ILE A 160 -22.36 6.12 15.56
CA ILE A 160 -23.19 7.30 15.87
C ILE A 160 -24.62 6.91 16.22
N ASN A 161 -25.06 5.71 15.81
CA ASN A 161 -26.38 5.14 16.09
C ASN A 161 -26.37 4.22 17.30
#